data_AF-X0S0Y9-F1
#
_entry.id   AF-X0S0Y9-F1
#
_cell.length_a   1.000
_cell.length_b   1.000
_cell.length_c   1.000
_cell.angle_alpha   90.00
_cell.angle_beta   90.00
_cell.angle_gamma   90.00
#
_symmetry.space_group_name_H-M   'P 1'
#
loop_
_entity.id
_entity.type
_entity.pdbx_description
1 polymer ?
#
loop_
_entity_poly.entity_id
_entity_poly.type
_entity_poly.pdbx_seq_one_letter_code
_entity_poly.pdbx_strand_id
1 'polypeptide(L)'
;EPGFVIREEPDWASLYSAAPNLPPGVLKEVARYAGVHIFSEWEDVLYADHNYVALHTVRAAVKTIRLPHRADIWEVYSNRRVGRDCTEFQDWMEAGSTHLYYYGSAPRP
;
A
#
# COMPACT_ATOMS: atom_id res chain seq x y z
N GLU A 1 10.93 28.68 -15.14
CA GLU A 1 11.85 27.52 -14.98
C GLU A 1 11.04 26.27 -14.63
N PRO A 2 11.50 25.05 -14.95
CA PRO A 2 10.75 23.83 -14.63
C PRO A 2 10.80 23.50 -13.13
N GLY A 3 9.64 23.17 -12.54
CA GLY A 3 9.50 22.94 -11.09
C GLY A 3 9.41 21.46 -10.66
N PHE A 4 9.33 20.54 -11.61
CA PHE A 4 9.33 19.10 -11.38
C PHE A 4 10.07 18.42 -12.54
N VAL A 5 11.18 17.75 -12.26
CA VAL A 5 12.04 17.17 -13.31
C VAL A 5 12.56 15.80 -12.89
N ILE A 6 12.76 14.95 -13.89
CA ILE A 6 13.43 13.66 -13.76
C ILE A 6 14.71 13.67 -14.61
N ARG A 7 15.78 13.10 -14.06
CA ARG A 7 17.04 12.84 -14.76
C ARG A 7 17.35 11.35 -14.65
N GLU A 8 17.34 10.68 -15.78
CA GLU A 8 17.63 9.25 -15.88
C GLU A 8 19.13 9.03 -16.10
N GLU A 9 19.66 8.00 -15.44
CA GLU A 9 20.99 7.43 -15.60
C GLU A 9 20.83 5.94 -15.94
N PRO A 10 21.88 5.24 -16.40
CA PRO A 10 21.77 3.84 -16.77
C PRO A 10 21.18 2.92 -15.68
N ASP A 11 21.50 3.18 -14.41
CA ASP A 11 21.14 2.31 -13.28
C ASP A 11 20.21 2.97 -12.23
N TRP A 12 19.90 4.25 -12.37
CA TRP A 12 19.10 5.00 -11.40
C TRP A 12 18.48 6.26 -12.00
N ALA A 13 17.58 6.92 -11.27
CA ALA A 13 17.04 8.23 -11.65
C ALA A 13 17.02 9.19 -10.46
N SER A 14 17.26 10.47 -10.73
CA SER A 14 17.05 11.57 -9.78
C SER A 14 15.76 12.29 -10.12
N LEU A 15 14.95 12.54 -9.10
CA LEU A 15 13.75 13.34 -9.21
C LEU A 15 13.86 14.59 -8.33
N TYR A 16 13.59 15.75 -8.91
CA TYR A 16 13.60 17.03 -8.22
C TYR A 16 12.22 17.69 -8.27
N SER A 17 11.78 18.21 -7.13
CA SER A 17 10.60 19.06 -6.99
C SER A 17 10.97 20.37 -6.32
N ALA A 18 10.72 21.49 -6.99
CA ALA A 18 10.80 22.81 -6.39
C ALA A 18 9.61 23.08 -5.44
N ALA A 19 8.50 22.36 -5.61
CA ALA A 19 7.35 22.45 -4.73
C ALA A 19 7.57 21.60 -3.46
N PRO A 20 7.35 22.16 -2.25
CA PRO A 20 7.31 21.37 -1.03
C PRO A 20 6.05 20.51 -0.97
N ASN A 21 6.03 19.49 -0.11
CA ASN A 21 4.86 18.66 0.18
C ASN A 21 4.22 18.04 -1.09
N LEU A 22 4.98 17.18 -1.77
CA LEU A 22 4.46 16.46 -2.93
C LEU A 22 3.16 15.73 -2.59
N PRO A 23 2.12 15.83 -3.44
CA PRO A 23 0.87 15.10 -3.23
C PRO A 23 1.10 13.59 -3.13
N PRO A 24 0.32 12.86 -2.31
CA PRO A 24 0.46 11.41 -2.15
C PRO A 24 0.44 10.63 -3.48
N GLY A 25 -0.44 11.01 -4.41
CA GLY A 25 -0.50 10.39 -5.74
C GLY A 25 0.80 10.53 -6.53
N VAL A 26 1.50 11.67 -6.41
CA VAL A 26 2.81 11.84 -7.07
C VAL A 26 3.84 10.92 -6.43
N LEU A 27 3.92 10.86 -5.11
CA LEU A 27 4.83 9.96 -4.40
C LEU A 27 4.57 8.48 -4.75
N LYS A 28 3.30 8.09 -4.89
CA LYS A 28 2.90 6.74 -5.30
C LYS A 28 3.38 6.40 -6.72
N GLU A 29 3.25 7.32 -7.66
CA GLU A 29 3.74 7.09 -9.03
C GLU A 29 5.28 7.12 -9.11
N VAL A 30 5.96 7.88 -8.24
CA VAL A 30 7.42 7.79 -8.09
C VAL A 30 7.84 6.44 -7.54
N ALA A 31 7.14 5.92 -6.53
CA ALA A 31 7.39 4.57 -6.01
C ALA A 31 7.16 3.50 -7.09
N ARG A 32 6.10 3.63 -7.89
CA ARG A 32 5.82 2.75 -9.02
C ARG A 32 6.93 2.81 -10.09
N TYR A 33 7.38 4.01 -10.43
CA TYR A 33 8.50 4.21 -11.36
C TYR A 33 9.77 3.51 -10.85
N ALA A 34 10.04 3.59 -9.54
CA ALA A 34 11.17 2.91 -8.91
C ALA A 34 10.99 1.38 -8.75
N GLY A 35 9.90 0.78 -9.26
CA GLY A 35 9.62 -0.65 -9.14
C GLY A 35 9.20 -1.10 -7.74
N VAL A 36 8.84 -0.17 -6.85
CA VAL A 36 8.35 -0.49 -5.50
C VAL A 36 6.94 -1.10 -5.59
N HIS A 37 6.68 -2.11 -4.75
CA HIS A 37 5.35 -2.73 -4.67
C HIS A 37 4.30 -1.75 -4.13
N ILE A 38 3.19 -1.60 -4.84
CA ILE A 38 2.08 -0.73 -4.44
C ILE A 38 0.97 -1.59 -3.84
N PHE A 39 0.80 -1.49 -2.52
CA PHE A 39 -0.22 -2.25 -1.78
C PHE A 39 -1.65 -1.75 -2.04
N SER A 40 -1.85 -0.47 -2.27
CA SER A 40 -3.18 0.12 -2.44
C SER A 40 -3.15 1.29 -3.42
N GLU A 41 -4.16 1.39 -4.28
CA GLU A 41 -4.37 2.58 -5.11
C GLU A 41 -5.05 3.71 -4.33
N TRP A 42 -5.58 3.43 -3.15
CA TRP A 42 -6.18 4.43 -2.27
C TRP A 42 -5.10 5.25 -1.57
N GLU A 43 -5.33 6.55 -1.45
CA GLU A 43 -4.43 7.49 -0.78
C GLU A 43 -4.70 7.57 0.72
N ASP A 44 -4.93 6.41 1.35
CA ASP A 44 -5.03 6.29 2.80
C ASP A 44 -3.66 6.26 3.45
N VAL A 45 -3.62 6.46 4.77
CA VAL A 45 -2.40 6.21 5.54
C VAL A 45 -2.15 4.71 5.59
N LEU A 46 -1.06 4.26 4.97
CA LEU A 46 -0.70 2.85 4.85
C LEU A 46 0.67 2.59 5.44
N TYR A 47 0.77 1.52 6.23
CA TYR A 47 2.04 0.95 6.68
C TYR A 47 2.09 -0.51 6.25
N ALA A 48 3.24 -0.97 5.77
CA ALA A 48 3.42 -2.37 5.39
C ALA A 48 4.83 -2.86 5.71
N ASP A 49 4.92 -4.13 6.07
CA ASP A 49 6.17 -4.87 6.22
C ASP A 49 6.06 -6.23 5.51
N HIS A 50 6.92 -7.20 5.86
CA HIS A 50 6.94 -8.53 5.25
C HIS A 50 5.67 -9.37 5.48
N ASN A 51 4.91 -9.12 6.54
CA ASN A 51 3.75 -9.93 6.93
C ASN A 51 2.52 -9.12 7.36
N TYR A 52 2.61 -7.80 7.45
CA TYR A 52 1.53 -6.94 7.88
C TYR A 52 1.27 -5.82 6.89
N VAL A 53 0.00 -5.50 6.73
CA VAL A 53 -0.43 -4.26 6.09
C VAL A 53 -1.49 -3.62 6.98
N ALA A 54 -1.25 -2.37 7.35
CA ALA A 54 -2.15 -1.55 8.15
C ALA A 54 -2.66 -0.38 7.32
N LEU A 55 -3.95 -0.09 7.41
CA LEU A 55 -4.57 1.07 6.77
C LEU A 55 -5.38 1.85 7.79
N HIS A 56 -5.17 3.17 7.84
CA HIS A 56 -6.10 4.09 8.50
C HIS A 56 -6.89 4.85 7.43
N THR A 57 -8.19 4.58 7.40
CA THR A 57 -9.07 4.91 6.28
C THR A 57 -9.55 6.36 6.33
N VAL A 58 -9.35 7.09 5.24
CA VAL A 58 -9.85 8.47 5.08
C VAL A 58 -11.31 8.47 4.60
N ARG A 59 -11.65 7.59 3.64
CA ARG A 59 -12.98 7.50 3.04
C ARG A 59 -13.51 6.07 3.08
N ALA A 60 -14.78 5.94 3.45
CA ALA A 60 -15.44 4.64 3.48
C ALA A 60 -15.59 4.06 2.07
N ALA A 61 -15.15 2.81 1.88
CA ALA A 61 -15.22 2.11 0.59
C ALA A 61 -14.90 0.61 0.74
N VAL A 62 -15.23 -0.18 -0.29
CA VAL A 62 -14.57 -1.46 -0.52
C VAL A 62 -13.18 -1.16 -1.10
N LYS A 63 -12.13 -1.49 -0.35
CA LYS A 63 -10.74 -1.23 -0.77
C LYS A 63 -10.07 -2.51 -1.20
N THR A 64 -9.26 -2.39 -2.25
CA THR A 64 -8.49 -3.49 -2.82
C THR A 64 -7.04 -3.36 -2.36
N ILE A 65 -6.52 -4.39 -1.72
CA ILE A 65 -5.14 -4.46 -1.21
C ILE A 65 -4.39 -5.57 -1.94
N ARG A 66 -3.22 -5.24 -2.47
CA ARG A 66 -2.33 -6.13 -3.24
C ARG A 66 -1.12 -6.52 -2.41
N LEU A 67 -0.77 -7.80 -2.43
CA LEU A 67 0.34 -8.38 -1.69
C LEU A 67 1.53 -8.65 -2.62
N PRO A 68 2.77 -8.58 -2.10
CA PRO A 68 3.97 -8.87 -2.88
C PRO A 68 4.12 -10.37 -3.21
N HIS A 69 3.40 -11.25 -2.49
CA HIS A 69 3.37 -12.68 -2.73
C HIS A 69 2.02 -13.29 -2.33
N ARG A 70 1.80 -14.53 -2.74
CA ARG A 70 0.59 -15.29 -2.42
C ARG A 70 0.56 -15.65 -0.93
N ALA A 71 -0.57 -15.47 -0.26
CA ALA A 71 -0.73 -15.78 1.15
C ALA A 71 -2.21 -15.97 1.57
N ASP A 72 -2.41 -16.51 2.77
CA ASP A 72 -3.67 -16.36 3.50
C ASP A 72 -3.67 -15.01 4.24
N ILE A 73 -4.83 -14.36 4.32
CA ILE A 73 -4.98 -13.03 4.91
C ILE A 73 -5.96 -13.05 6.08
N TRP A 74 -5.55 -12.46 7.19
CA TRP A 74 -6.32 -12.39 8.43
C TRP A 74 -6.42 -10.94 8.88
N GLU A 75 -7.64 -10.45 9.10
CA GLU A 75 -7.86 -9.21 9.82
C GLU A 75 -7.64 -9.49 11.32
N VAL A 76 -6.70 -8.78 11.92
CA VAL A 76 -6.11 -9.12 13.21
C VAL A 76 -7.05 -8.81 14.37
N TYR A 77 -7.84 -7.73 14.30
CA TYR A 77 -8.70 -7.33 15.42
C TYR A 77 -9.93 -8.24 15.58
N SER A 78 -10.51 -8.68 14.46
CA SER A 78 -11.69 -9.53 14.40
C SER A 78 -11.37 -11.02 14.25
N ASN A 79 -10.09 -11.36 14.07
CA ASN A 79 -9.62 -12.72 13.79
C ASN A 79 -10.37 -13.37 12.61
N ARG A 80 -10.67 -12.57 11.58
CA ARG A 80 -11.43 -12.99 10.41
C ARG A 80 -10.49 -13.25 9.24
N ARG A 81 -10.59 -14.41 8.62
CA ARG A 81 -9.90 -14.66 7.34
C ARG A 81 -10.59 -13.89 6.21
N VAL A 82 -9.84 -13.03 5.52
CA VAL A 82 -10.35 -12.15 4.44
C VAL A 82 -9.94 -12.66 3.06
N GLY A 83 -8.85 -13.43 2.98
CA GLY A 83 -8.37 -14.04 1.74
C GLY A 83 -7.69 -15.38 2.00
N ARG A 84 -7.67 -16.23 0.98
CA ARG A 84 -7.00 -17.53 1.00
C ARG A 84 -6.18 -17.69 -0.26
N ASP A 85 -4.90 -18.05 -0.10
CA ASP A 85 -3.98 -18.35 -1.19
C ASP A 85 -4.05 -17.34 -2.36
N CYS A 86 -4.05 -16.05 -2.04
CA CYS A 86 -4.22 -14.97 -3.03
C CYS A 86 -3.15 -13.88 -2.89
N THR A 87 -3.02 -13.07 -3.95
CA THR A 87 -2.12 -11.89 -4.00
C THR A 87 -2.89 -10.57 -3.91
N GLU A 88 -4.22 -10.64 -3.79
CA GLU A 88 -5.09 -9.47 -3.69
C GLU A 88 -6.32 -9.86 -2.88
N PHE A 89 -6.83 -8.93 -2.08
CA PHE A 89 -8.10 -9.07 -1.39
C PHE A 89 -8.86 -7.75 -1.34
N GLN A 90 -10.15 -7.84 -1.05
CA GLN A 90 -11.02 -6.68 -0.86
C GLN A 90 -11.67 -6.74 0.52
N ASP A 91 -11.81 -5.58 1.14
CA ASP A 91 -12.54 -5.46 2.41
C ASP A 91 -13.28 -4.12 2.48
N TRP A 92 -14.42 -4.12 3.16
CA TRP A 92 -15.12 -2.87 3.47
C TRP A 92 -14.43 -2.19 4.64
N MET A 93 -14.14 -0.90 4.49
CA MET A 93 -13.49 -0.08 5.52
C MET A 93 -14.29 1.19 5.74
N GLU A 94 -14.56 1.53 7.00
CA GLU A 94 -15.26 2.74 7.40
C GLU A 94 -14.33 3.95 7.43
N ALA A 95 -14.86 5.16 7.22
CA ALA A 95 -14.09 6.39 7.40
C ALA A 95 -13.60 6.52 8.86
N GLY A 96 -12.30 6.78 9.06
CA GLY A 96 -11.68 6.93 10.37
C GLY A 96 -11.33 5.62 11.09
N SER A 97 -11.51 4.45 10.47
CA SER A 97 -11.13 3.17 11.06
C SER A 97 -9.68 2.78 10.73
N THR A 98 -9.06 2.05 11.65
CA THR A 98 -7.77 1.39 11.41
C THR A 98 -8.00 -0.11 11.25
N HIS A 99 -7.45 -0.68 10.19
CA HIS A 99 -7.44 -2.12 9.93
C HIS A 99 -6.00 -2.62 9.93
N LEU A 100 -5.79 -3.81 10.48
CA LEU A 100 -4.51 -4.49 10.46
C LEU A 100 -4.69 -5.89 9.90
N TYR A 101 -3.98 -6.19 8.83
CA TYR A 101 -4.02 -7.49 8.20
C TYR A 101 -2.67 -8.18 8.35
N TYR A 102 -2.70 -9.42 8.83
CA TYR A 102 -1.59 -10.34 8.71
C TYR A 102 -1.72 -11.12 7.41
N TYR A 103 -0.67 -11.14 6.59
CA TYR A 103 -0.56 -11.96 5.39
C TYR A 103 0.66 -12.88 5.49
N GLY A 104 0.42 -14.18 5.51
CA GLY A 104 1.47 -15.16 5.71
C GLY A 104 0.94 -16.59 5.76
N SER A 105 1.80 -17.50 6.24
CA SER A 105 1.33 -18.85 6.61
C SER A 105 0.35 -18.73 7.76
N ALA A 106 -0.64 -19.64 7.84
CA ALA A 106 -1.58 -19.66 8.96
C ALA A 106 -0.84 -19.48 10.31
N PRO A 107 -1.29 -18.58 11.19
CA PRO A 107 -0.68 -18.40 12.51
C PRO A 107 -0.57 -19.77 13.18
N ARG A 108 0.61 -20.13 13.68
CA ARG A 108 0.75 -21.36 14.46
C ARG A 108 -0.04 -21.18 15.77
N PRO A 109 -0.81 -22.19 16.19
CA PRO A 109 -1.56 -22.15 17.45
C PRO A 109 -0.64 -22.02 18.67
#